data_AF-A0A5A7RZZ6-F1
#
_entry.id   AF-A0A5A7RZZ6-F1
#
_cell.length_a   1.000
_cell.length_b   1.000
_cell.length_c   1.000
_cell.angle_alpha   90.00
_cell.angle_beta   90.00
_cell.angle_gamma   90.00
#
_symmetry.space_group_name_H-M   'P 1'
#
loop_
_entity.id
_entity.type
_entity.pdbx_description
1 polymer ?
#
loop_
_entity_poly.entity_id
_entity_poly.type
_entity_poly.pdbx_seq_one_letter_code
_entity_poly.pdbx_strand_id
1 'polypeptide(L)'
;MKADLDVDVKRVNEVENFDYELFVIGSPIYWERPLKTVIDFLSSNSDRLKDRKIAIFVVCMAQLFGRHTESYVKKRYLMPLGEKVSGKLIGSKAFRGWLKKPNYKEKEKVMEWIRYLAAKL
;
A
#
# COMPACT_ATOMS: atom_id res chain seq x y z
N MET A 1 -12.73 -19.07 -10.73
CA MET A 1 -11.52 -19.75 -10.22
C MET A 1 -11.04 -19.02 -8.99
N LYS A 2 -10.86 -19.70 -7.85
CA LYS A 2 -10.02 -19.17 -6.77
C LYS A 2 -8.59 -19.26 -7.29
N ALA A 3 -7.92 -18.14 -7.50
CA ALA A 3 -6.46 -18.17 -7.62
C ALA A 3 -5.94 -18.63 -6.26
N ASP A 4 -5.17 -19.72 -6.24
CA ASP A 4 -4.49 -20.17 -5.04
C ASP A 4 -3.29 -19.23 -4.85
N LEU A 5 -3.51 -18.17 -4.07
CA LEU A 5 -2.49 -17.17 -3.78
C LEU A 5 -1.72 -17.62 -2.56
N ASP A 6 -0.43 -17.88 -2.72
CA ASP A 6 0.49 -17.99 -1.60
C ASP A 6 0.82 -16.59 -1.09
N VAL A 7 0.51 -16.33 0.18
CA VAL A 7 0.56 -14.98 0.76
C VAL A 7 1.38 -15.00 2.04
N ASP A 8 2.43 -14.18 2.05
CA ASP A 8 3.28 -13.95 3.20
C ASP A 8 3.06 -12.52 3.75
N VAL A 9 2.71 -12.41 5.04
CA VAL A 9 2.41 -11.13 5.69
C VAL A 9 3.49 -10.84 6.73
N LYS A 10 4.28 -9.80 6.48
CA LYS A 10 5.44 -9.43 7.30
C LYS A 10 5.48 -7.95 7.60
N ARG A 11 6.13 -7.58 8.71
CA ARG A 11 6.57 -6.19 8.88
C ARG A 11 7.75 -5.93 7.95
N VAL A 12 7.91 -4.69 7.49
CA VAL A 12 8.97 -4.33 6.53
C VAL A 12 10.39 -4.63 7.03
N ASN A 13 10.62 -4.66 8.34
CA ASN A 13 11.90 -5.00 8.95
C ASN A 13 12.13 -6.51 9.13
N GLU A 14 11.15 -7.36 8.81
CA GLU A 14 11.21 -8.82 8.87
C GLU A 14 11.32 -9.44 7.46
N VAL A 15 11.32 -8.61 6.40
CA VAL A 15 11.36 -9.08 5.01
C VAL A 15 12.80 -9.38 4.61
N GLU A 16 13.10 -10.67 4.47
CA GLU A 16 14.41 -11.15 4.00
C GLU A 16 14.36 -11.65 2.54
N ASN A 17 13.26 -12.30 2.16
CA ASN A 17 13.02 -12.80 0.80
C ASN A 17 12.38 -11.71 -0.09
N PHE A 18 12.76 -11.67 -1.37
CA PHE A 18 12.21 -10.76 -2.37
C PHE A 18 11.73 -11.46 -3.66
N ASP A 19 11.61 -12.79 -3.60
CA ASP A 19 11.09 -13.62 -4.69
C ASP A 19 9.56 -13.74 -4.60
N TYR A 20 8.89 -12.61 -4.86
CA TYR A 20 7.44 -12.54 -4.97
C TYR A 20 7.04 -11.92 -6.31
N GLU A 21 5.96 -12.41 -6.90
CA GLU A 21 5.39 -11.85 -8.12
C GLU A 21 4.82 -10.43 -7.89
N LEU A 22 4.31 -10.18 -6.68
CA LEU A 22 3.72 -8.91 -6.27
C LEU A 22 4.01 -8.60 -4.81
N PHE A 23 4.47 -7.37 -4.58
CA PHE A 23 4.53 -6.77 -3.24
C PHE A 23 3.34 -5.84 -3.06
N VAL A 24 2.60 -6.00 -1.95
CA VAL A 24 1.57 -5.05 -1.52
C VAL A 24 2.06 -4.35 -0.25
N ILE A 25 2.52 -3.11 -0.40
CA ILE A 25 3.24 -2.39 0.66
C ILE A 25 2.35 -1.31 1.25
N GLY A 26 2.05 -1.44 2.54
CA GLY A 26 1.16 -0.54 3.27
C GLY A 26 1.91 0.39 4.23
N SER A 27 1.40 1.60 4.40
CA SER A 27 1.83 2.50 5.48
C SER A 27 0.64 3.14 6.20
N PRO A 28 0.63 3.18 7.55
CA PRO A 28 -0.19 4.16 8.24
C PRO A 28 0.31 5.58 7.95
N ILE A 29 -0.54 6.57 8.15
CA ILE A 29 -0.15 7.98 8.15
C ILE A 29 -0.10 8.49 9.58
N TYR A 30 1.10 8.86 10.03
CA TYR A 30 1.34 9.49 11.31
C TYR A 30 2.01 10.85 11.09
N TRP A 31 1.55 11.87 11.81
CA TRP A 31 2.07 13.24 11.68
C TRP A 31 2.12 13.72 10.22
N GLU A 32 1.04 13.48 9.46
CA GLU A 32 0.88 13.87 8.04
C GLU A 32 1.94 13.26 7.09
N ARG A 33 2.54 12.12 7.45
CA ARG A 33 3.53 11.42 6.61
C ARG A 33 3.36 9.90 6.67
N PRO A 34 3.71 9.18 5.59
CA PRO A 34 3.95 7.74 5.67
C PRO A 34 5.03 7.42 6.71
N LEU A 35 4.93 6.23 7.30
CA LEU A 35 5.84 5.76 8.32
C LEU A 35 7.27 5.68 7.76
N LYS A 36 8.22 6.27 8.48
CA LYS A 36 9.62 6.37 8.03
C LYS A 36 10.20 4.99 7.67
N THR A 37 9.90 3.96 8.46
CA THR A 37 10.39 2.59 8.23
C THR A 37 9.93 2.02 6.89
N VAL A 38 8.73 2.39 6.40
CA VAL A 38 8.24 1.95 5.08
C VAL A 38 8.95 2.69 3.96
N ILE A 39 9.18 4.00 4.13
CA ILE A 39 9.95 4.82 3.17
C ILE A 39 11.40 4.31 3.07
N ASP A 40 12.03 4.04 4.22
CA ASP A 40 13.39 3.52 4.30
C ASP A 40 13.48 2.12 3.67
N PHE A 41 12.47 1.26 3.88
CA PHE A 41 12.41 -0.06 3.26
C PHE A 41 12.39 0.01 1.73
N LEU A 42 11.52 0.84 1.15
CA LEU A 42 11.43 1.05 -0.30
C LEU A 42 12.76 1.58 -0.86
N SER A 43 13.35 2.56 -0.17
CA SER A 43 14.58 3.21 -0.63
C SER A 43 15.79 2.28 -0.54
N SER A 44 15.94 1.55 0.57
CA SER A 44 17.11 0.69 0.83
C SER A 44 17.08 -0.63 0.04
N ASN A 45 15.92 -1.01 -0.48
CA ASN A 45 15.75 -2.23 -1.29
C ASN A 45 15.40 -1.92 -2.75
N SER A 46 15.69 -0.69 -3.22
CA SER A 46 15.36 -0.25 -4.58
C SER A 46 15.83 -1.24 -5.64
N ASP A 47 17.06 -1.73 -5.54
CA ASP A 47 17.66 -2.63 -6.54
C ASP A 47 17.00 -4.01 -6.53
N ARG A 48 16.58 -4.49 -5.36
CA ARG A 48 15.89 -5.78 -5.19
C ARG A 48 14.44 -5.72 -5.67
N LEU A 49 13.85 -4.52 -5.66
CA LEU A 49 12.46 -4.25 -6.03
C LEU A 49 12.28 -3.80 -7.49
N LYS A 50 13.36 -3.43 -8.19
CA LYS A 50 13.31 -2.76 -9.50
C LYS A 50 12.54 -3.51 -10.60
N ASP A 51 12.56 -4.84 -10.58
CA ASP A 51 11.89 -5.68 -11.57
C ASP A 51 10.60 -6.31 -11.04
N ARG A 52 10.14 -5.90 -9.84
CA ARG A 52 8.98 -6.47 -9.16
C ARG A 52 7.72 -5.65 -9.43
N LYS A 53 6.56 -6.31 -9.49
CA LYS A 53 5.27 -5.61 -9.46
C LYS A 53 5.02 -5.14 -8.03
N ILE A 54 4.65 -3.88 -7.88
CA ILE A 54 4.44 -3.26 -6.57
C ILE A 54 3.08 -2.58 -6.57
N ALA A 55 2.32 -2.80 -5.51
CA ALA A 55 1.14 -2.02 -5.17
C ALA A 55 1.38 -1.36 -3.81
N ILE A 56 1.02 -0.09 -3.69
CA ILE A 56 1.15 0.64 -2.42
C ILE A 56 -0.21 1.04 -1.88
N PHE A 57 -0.34 1.09 -0.56
CA PHE A 57 -1.52 1.68 0.04
C PHE A 57 -1.19 2.46 1.31
N VAL A 58 -2.06 3.40 1.63
CA VAL A 58 -2.02 4.10 2.91
C VAL A 58 -3.32 3.92 3.67
N VAL A 59 -3.22 3.81 4.99
CA VAL A 59 -4.39 3.86 5.88
C VAL A 59 -4.36 5.19 6.62
N CYS A 60 -5.41 5.99 6.46
CA CYS A 60 -5.46 7.32 7.06
C CYS A 60 -6.87 7.68 7.53
N MET A 61 -6.93 8.69 8.42
CA MET A 61 -8.17 9.30 8.87
C MET A 61 -8.51 10.56 8.07
N ALA A 62 -7.61 11.03 7.19
CA ALA A 62 -7.78 12.26 6.41
C ALA A 62 -9.04 12.24 5.53
N GLN A 63 -9.46 11.07 5.05
CA GLN A 63 -10.71 10.90 4.30
C GLN A 63 -11.99 11.26 5.09
N LEU A 64 -11.89 11.50 6.41
CA LEU A 64 -12.98 12.03 7.22
C LEU A 64 -13.30 13.49 6.91
N PHE A 65 -12.34 14.26 6.40
CA PHE A 65 -12.46 15.72 6.29
C PHE A 65 -12.99 16.21 4.92
N GLY A 66 -13.68 15.35 4.17
CA GLY A 66 -14.50 15.75 3.00
C GLY A 66 -13.94 15.38 1.62
N ARG A 67 -14.72 15.64 0.55
CA ARG A 67 -14.43 15.19 -0.85
C ARG A 67 -13.16 15.79 -1.46
N HIS A 68 -12.71 16.95 -0.99
CA HIS A 68 -11.47 17.59 -1.49
C HIS A 68 -10.17 16.91 -0.99
N THR A 69 -10.30 15.95 -0.07
CA THR A 69 -9.14 15.26 0.53
C THR A 69 -8.48 14.24 -0.39
N GLU A 70 -9.12 13.80 -1.48
CA GLU A 70 -8.52 12.77 -2.35
C GLU A 70 -7.24 13.27 -3.04
N SER A 71 -7.28 14.47 -3.63
CA SER A 71 -6.10 15.10 -4.24
C SER A 71 -5.00 15.34 -3.20
N TYR A 72 -5.39 15.75 -1.99
CA TYR A 72 -4.48 15.95 -0.86
C TYR A 72 -3.80 14.63 -0.47
N VAL A 73 -4.57 13.57 -0.21
CA VAL A 73 -4.07 12.24 0.14
C VAL A 73 -3.16 11.68 -0.95
N LYS A 74 -3.55 11.85 -2.22
CA LYS A 74 -2.73 11.41 -3.35
C LYS A 74 -1.37 12.12 -3.36
N LYS A 75 -1.37 13.45 -3.32
CA LYS A 75 -0.14 14.26 -3.39
C LYS A 75 0.72 14.13 -2.13
N ARG A 76 0.10 14.10 -0.96
CA ARG A 76 0.82 14.17 0.32
C ARG A 76 1.26 12.81 0.84
N TYR A 77 0.51 11.74 0.53
CA TYR A 77 0.73 10.43 1.16
C TYR A 77 1.13 9.36 0.15
N LEU A 78 0.40 9.22 -0.96
CA LEU A 78 0.67 8.17 -1.94
C LEU A 78 1.87 8.50 -2.83
N MET A 79 1.97 9.75 -3.31
CA MET A 79 3.05 10.19 -4.19
C MET A 79 4.44 10.03 -3.55
N PRO A 80 4.68 10.41 -2.27
CA PRO A 80 5.99 10.18 -1.65
C PRO A 80 6.39 8.72 -1.51
N LEU A 81 5.43 7.80 -1.36
CA LEU A 81 5.72 6.36 -1.39
C LEU A 81 5.98 5.90 -2.83
N GLY A 82 5.14 6.33 -3.78
CA GLY A 82 5.27 5.99 -5.20
C GLY A 82 6.59 6.44 -5.82
N GLU A 83 7.11 7.61 -5.44
CA GLU A 83 8.42 8.12 -5.87
C GLU A 83 9.60 7.26 -5.39
N LYS A 84 9.41 6.46 -4.33
CA LYS A 84 10.42 5.51 -3.82
C LYS A 84 10.25 4.10 -4.39
N VAL A 85 9.20 3.86 -5.16
CA VAL A 85 9.00 2.59 -5.85
C VAL A 85 9.92 2.56 -7.06
N SER A 86 10.99 1.78 -6.98
CA SER A 86 11.86 1.47 -8.12
C SER A 86 11.27 0.44 -9.07
N GLY A 87 10.32 -0.37 -8.57
CA GLY A 87 9.63 -1.40 -9.35
C GLY A 87 8.48 -0.89 -10.21
N LYS A 88 7.74 -1.82 -10.81
CA LYS A 88 6.55 -1.49 -11.59
C LYS A 88 5.36 -1.24 -10.67
N LEU A 89 5.03 0.03 -10.43
CA LEU A 89 3.83 0.41 -9.67
C LEU A 89 2.55 0.04 -10.43
N ILE A 90 1.87 -1.03 -10.02
CA ILE A 90 0.65 -1.54 -10.67
C ILE A 90 -0.65 -1.04 -10.02
N GLY A 91 -0.56 -0.40 -8.85
CA GLY A 91 -1.71 0.16 -8.15
C GLY A 91 -1.34 0.99 -6.93
N SER A 92 -2.13 2.02 -6.65
CA SER A 92 -2.06 2.76 -5.39
C SER A 92 -3.47 3.04 -4.86
N LYS A 93 -3.67 2.96 -3.55
CA LYS A 93 -4.98 3.23 -2.93
C LYS A 93 -4.83 3.80 -1.52
N ALA A 94 -5.72 4.71 -1.15
CA ALA A 94 -5.86 5.12 0.24
C ALA A 94 -7.13 4.50 0.82
N PHE A 95 -7.00 3.91 2.00
CA PHE A 95 -8.11 3.34 2.76
C PHE A 95 -8.40 4.16 4.01
N ARG A 96 -9.67 4.27 4.34
CA ARG A 96 -10.14 4.92 5.56
C ARG A 96 -9.94 3.99 6.76
N GLY A 97 -9.11 4.43 7.70
CA GLY A 97 -8.92 3.74 8.99
C GLY A 97 -10.11 3.87 9.94
N TRP A 98 -9.99 3.22 11.09
CA TRP A 98 -10.94 3.31 12.20
C TRP A 98 -10.22 3.30 13.55
N LEU A 99 -10.83 3.89 14.59
CA LEU A 99 -10.26 3.94 15.95
C LEU A 99 -10.94 2.97 16.92
N LYS A 100 -12.26 2.83 16.86
CA LYS A 100 -13.04 2.03 17.84
C LYS A 100 -13.64 0.77 17.24
N LYS A 101 -14.44 0.90 16.18
CA LYS A 101 -15.12 -0.23 15.51
C LYS A 101 -14.61 -0.39 14.09
N PRO A 102 -14.38 -1.63 13.60
CA PRO A 102 -14.01 -1.89 12.22
C PRO A 102 -14.97 -1.23 11.24
N ASN A 103 -14.42 -0.64 10.18
CA ASN A 103 -15.20 -0.08 9.09
C ASN A 103 -15.41 -1.14 7.99
N TYR A 104 -16.49 -1.92 8.09
CA TYR A 104 -16.78 -3.01 7.14
C TYR A 104 -17.03 -2.54 5.70
N LYS A 105 -17.49 -1.29 5.49
CA LYS A 105 -17.60 -0.74 4.13
C LYS A 105 -16.22 -0.57 3.46
N GLU A 106 -15.18 -0.33 4.25
CA GLU A 106 -13.83 -0.24 3.71
C GLU A 106 -13.27 -1.61 3.34
N LYS A 107 -13.71 -2.67 4.05
CA LYS A 107 -13.35 -4.06 3.72
C LYS A 107 -13.76 -4.41 2.29
N GLU A 108 -14.96 -4.02 1.86
CA GLU A 108 -15.43 -4.26 0.48
C GLU A 108 -14.50 -3.63 -0.55
N LYS A 109 -14.11 -2.36 -0.35
CA LYS A 109 -13.16 -1.66 -1.22
C LYS A 109 -11.78 -2.30 -1.25
N VAL A 110 -11.30 -2.79 -0.10
CA VAL A 110 -10.04 -3.56 -0.03
C VAL A 110 -10.17 -4.83 -0.86
N MET A 111 -11.26 -5.58 -0.72
CA MET A 111 -11.48 -6.81 -1.50
C MET A 111 -11.56 -6.54 -3.00
N GLU A 112 -12.25 -5.48 -3.43
CA GLU A 112 -12.28 -5.05 -4.83
C GLU A 112 -10.90 -4.68 -5.35
N TRP A 113 -10.12 -3.94 -4.56
CA TRP A 113 -8.77 -3.55 -4.94
C TRP A 113 -7.83 -4.75 -5.04
N ILE A 114 -7.89 -5.70 -4.09
CA ILE A 114 -7.10 -6.93 -4.16
C ILE A 114 -7.49 -7.77 -5.38
N ARG A 115 -8.78 -7.91 -5.70
CA ARG A 115 -9.21 -8.61 -6.94
C ARG A 115 -8.66 -7.93 -8.19
N TYR A 116 -8.68 -6.60 -8.24
CA TYR A 116 -8.09 -5.83 -9.33
C TYR A 116 -6.57 -6.07 -9.45
N LEU A 117 -5.84 -6.15 -8.34
CA LEU A 117 -4.40 -6.45 -8.35
C LEU A 117 -4.13 -7.89 -8.79
N ALA A 118 -4.90 -8.86 -8.27
CA ALA A 118 -4.75 -10.27 -8.61
C ALA A 118 -5.00 -10.54 -10.10
N ALA A 119 -5.90 -9.79 -10.75
CA ALA A 119 -6.13 -9.87 -12.20
C ALA A 119 -4.96 -9.35 -13.06
N LYS A 120 -3.91 -8.79 -12.44
CA LYS A 120 -2.69 -8.31 -13.11
C LYS A 120 -1.46 -9.17 -12.81
N LEU A 121 -1.61 -10.24 -12.03
CA LEU A 121 -0.60 -11.27 -11.89
C LEU A 121 -0.52 -12.03 -13.21
#